data_AF-A0A9Q0RVJ5-F1
#
_entry.id   AF-A0A9Q0RVJ5-F1
#
_cell.length_a   1.000
_cell.length_b   1.000
_cell.length_c   1.000
_cell.angle_alpha   90.00
_cell.angle_beta   90.00
_cell.angle_gamma   90.00
#
_symmetry.space_group_name_H-M   'P 1'
#
loop_
_entity.id
_entity.type
_entity.pdbx_description
1 polymer ?
#
loop_
_entity_poly.entity_id
_entity_poly.type
_entity_poly.pdbx_seq_one_letter_code
_entity_poly.pdbx_strand_id
1 'polypeptide(L)' 'GVGSEICARIMEHETFFHLDAPVHRVTGVDVPMPYAVSLEAAALPQSKDVVAAVKSVLNVK' A
#
# COMPACT_ATOMS: atom_id res chain seq x y z
N GLY A 1 -6.47 7.28 -6.29
CA GLY A 1 -5.03 7.39 -6.60
C GLY A 1 -4.58 6.21 -7.46
N VAL A 2 -3.36 6.25 -8.01
CA VAL A 2 -2.87 5.27 -9.00
C VAL A 2 -3.02 3.82 -8.53
N GLY A 3 -2.64 3.52 -7.27
CA GLY A 3 -2.78 2.17 -6.74
C GLY A 3 -4.22 1.64 -6.69
N SER A 4 -5.23 2.52 -6.61
CA SER A 4 -6.64 2.12 -6.63
C SER A 4 -7.05 1.56 -7.99
N GLU A 5 -6.60 2.19 -9.07
CA GLU A 5 -6.88 1.75 -10.43
C GLU A 5 -6.20 0.42 -10.71
N ILE A 6 -4.94 0.27 -10.31
CA ILE A 6 -4.22 -1.00 -10.43
C ILE A 6 -4.98 -2.13 -9.71
N CYS A 7 -5.46 -1.87 -8.48
CA CYS A 7 -6.25 -2.87 -7.75
C CYS A 7 -7.56 -3.20 -8.48
N ALA A 8 -8.30 -2.20 -8.97
CA ALA A 8 -9.55 -2.41 -9.68
C ALA A 8 -9.34 -3.27 -10.94
N ARG A 9 -8.33 -2.93 -11.75
CA ARG A 9 -7.98 -3.67 -12.97
C ARG A 9 -7.58 -5.11 -12.67
N ILE A 10 -6.84 -5.36 -11.59
CA ILE A 10 -6.48 -6.73 -11.18
C ILE A 10 -7.72 -7.53 -10.81
N MET A 11 -8.66 -6.92 -10.07
CA MET A 11 -9.89 -7.57 -9.61
C MET A 11 -10.89 -7.86 -10.76
N GLU A 12 -10.93 -7.00 -11.77
CA GLU A 12 -11.80 -7.17 -12.96
C GLU A 12 -11.20 -8.14 -14.00
N HIS A 13 -9.91 -8.43 -13.93
CA HIS A 13 -9.19 -9.26 -14.90
C HIS A 13 -9.10 -10.73 -14.44
N GLU A 14 -8.85 -11.63 -15.38
CA GLU A 14 -8.69 -13.09 -15.14
C GLU A 14 -7.59 -13.40 -14.10
N THR A 15 -6.62 -12.50 -13.93
CA THR A 15 -5.57 -12.58 -12.91
C THR A 15 -6.08 -12.61 -11.49
N PHE A 16 -7.32 -12.18 -11.24
CA PHE A 16 -7.94 -12.29 -9.92
C PHE A 16 -7.89 -13.73 -9.39
N PHE A 17 -8.10 -14.73 -10.25
CA PHE A 17 -8.07 -16.14 -9.86
C PHE A 17 -6.67 -16.69 -9.55
N HIS A 18 -5.61 -15.92 -9.84
CA HIS A 18 -4.23 -16.27 -9.51
C HIS A 18 -3.76 -15.66 -8.19
N LEU A 19 -4.58 -14.86 -7.51
CA LEU A 19 -4.22 -14.24 -6.25
C LEU A 19 -4.48 -15.17 -5.06
N ASP A 20 -3.41 -15.56 -4.36
CA ASP A 20 -3.50 -16.31 -3.10
C ASP A 20 -3.82 -15.41 -1.89
N ALA A 21 -3.74 -14.09 -2.07
CA ALA A 21 -3.93 -13.09 -1.01
C ALA A 21 -4.52 -11.78 -1.59
N PRO A 22 -5.21 -10.97 -0.77
CA PRO A 22 -5.77 -9.69 -1.21
C PRO A 22 -4.68 -8.69 -1.59
N VAL A 23 -5.01 -7.79 -2.52
CA VAL A 23 -4.11 -6.70 -2.93
C VAL A 23 -4.16 -5.57 -1.89
N HIS A 24 -3.00 -5.21 -1.35
CA HIS A 24 -2.84 -4.07 -0.43
C HIS A 24 -2.19 -2.88 -1.13
N ARG A 25 -2.49 -1.67 -0.62
CA ARG A 25 -1.90 -0.42 -1.12
C ARG A 25 -1.11 0.27 0.00
N VAL A 26 0.12 0.65 -0.32
CA VAL A 26 0.95 1.53 0.52
C VAL A 26 0.92 2.92 -0.10
N THR A 27 0.40 3.89 0.64
CA THR A 27 0.27 5.28 0.18
C THR A 27 0.72 6.24 1.28
N GLY A 28 0.89 7.52 0.93
CA GLY A 28 0.96 8.56 1.95
C GLY A 28 -0.31 8.61 2.80
N VAL A 29 -0.19 9.18 3.99
CA VAL A 29 -1.32 9.38 4.90
C VAL A 29 -2.28 10.41 4.30
N ASP A 30 -3.58 10.23 4.49
CA ASP A 30 -4.64 11.08 3.92
C ASP A 30 -4.80 12.40 4.69
N VAL A 31 -3.73 13.21 4.67
CA VAL A 31 -3.66 14.52 5.31
C VAL A 31 -2.90 15.50 4.41
N PRO A 32 -3.17 16.81 4.49
CA PRO A 32 -2.30 17.82 3.89
C PRO A 32 -0.86 17.66 4.40
N MET A 33 0.12 17.88 3.52
CA MET A 33 1.54 17.68 3.86
C MET A 33 1.96 18.57 5.04
N PRO A 34 2.38 17.99 6.19
CA PRO A 34 2.78 18.76 7.35
C PRO A 34 4.20 19.33 7.17
N TYR A 35 4.43 20.53 7.68
CA TYR A 35 5.74 21.19 7.60
C TYR A 35 6.78 20.63 8.59
N ALA A 36 6.33 20.11 9.74
CA ALA A 36 7.25 19.59 10.74
C ALA A 36 7.97 18.34 10.22
N VAL A 37 9.30 18.34 10.19
CA VAL A 37 10.14 17.27 9.61
C VAL A 37 9.76 15.87 10.08
N SER A 38 9.45 15.70 11.37
CA SER A 38 9.04 14.41 11.92
C SER A 38 7.70 13.93 11.37
N LEU A 39 6.75 14.85 11.17
CA LEU A 39 5.43 14.56 10.61
C LEU A 39 5.50 14.41 9.09
N GLU A 40 6.37 15.15 8.42
CA GLU A 40 6.63 15.03 6.99
C GLU A 40 7.11 13.62 6.65
N ALA A 41 8.11 13.13 7.39
CA ALA A 41 8.63 11.78 7.26
C ALA A 41 7.60 10.70 7.57
N ALA A 42 6.64 10.98 8.47
CA ALA A 42 5.54 10.07 8.80
C ALA A 42 4.40 10.10 7.78
N ALA A 43 4.22 11.21 7.06
CA ALA A 43 3.19 11.35 6.03
C ALA A 43 3.58 10.64 4.73
N LEU A 44 4.88 10.52 4.44
CA LEU A 44 5.40 9.83 3.27
C LEU A 44 5.65 8.34 3.54
N PRO A 45 5.31 7.45 2.59
CA PRO A 45 5.55 6.01 2.74
C PRO A 45 7.05 5.72 2.78
N GLN A 46 7.48 4.95 3.79
CA GLN A 46 8.87 4.55 4.00
C GLN A 46 9.07 3.07 3.65
N SER A 47 10.34 2.66 3.48
CA SER A 47 10.70 1.27 3.19
C SER A 47 10.17 0.27 4.23
N LYS A 48 10.14 0.66 5.51
CA LYS A 48 9.57 -0.13 6.60
C LYS A 48 8.08 -0.44 6.41
N ASP A 49 7.32 0.50 5.84
CA ASP A 49 5.87 0.37 5.66
C ASP A 49 5.57 -0.63 4.52
N VAL A 50 6.43 -0.64 3.49
CA VAL A 50 6.40 -1.64 2.41
C VAL A 50 6.70 -3.03 2.96
N VAL A 51 7.75 -3.18 3.76
CA VAL A 51 8.12 -4.47 4.36
C VAL A 51 7.00 -4.97 5.28
N ALA A 52 6.40 -4.10 6.09
CA ALA A 52 5.29 -4.46 6.95
C ALA A 52 4.07 -4.92 6.14
N ALA A 53 3.73 -4.22 5.05
CA ALA A 53 2.63 -4.63 4.17
C ALA A 53 2.90 -6.00 3.51
N VAL A 54 4.11 -6.23 3.00
CA VAL A 54 4.50 -7.52 2.41
C VAL A 54 4.43 -8.64 3.43
N LYS A 55 4.95 -8.43 4.63
CA LYS A 55 4.85 -9.40 5.74
C LYS A 55 3.40 -9.73 6.10
N SER A 56 2.54 -8.72 6.14
CA SER A 56 1.10 -8.90 6.40
C SER A 56 0.42 -9.73 5.31
N VAL A 57 0.78 -9.51 4.04
CA VAL A 57 0.23 -10.28 2.91
C VAL A 57 0.69 -11.74 2.95
N LEU A 58 1.96 -11.97 3.28
CA LEU A 58 2.54 -13.31 3.35
C LEU A 58 2.29 -14.04 4.68
N ASN A 59 1.61 -13.39 5.64
CA ASN A 59 1.42 -13.89 7.01
C ASN A 59 2.72 -14.31 7.71
N VAL A 60 3.82 -13.60 7.45
CA VAL A 60 5.13 -13.85 8.07
C VAL A 60 5.34 -12.87 9.22
N LYS A 61 5.67 -13.37 10.41
CA LYS A 61 5.98 -12.53 11.59
C LYS A 61 7.25 -11.69 11.37
#